data_AF-A0A1E1IWH8-F1
#
_entry.id   AF-A0A1E1IWH8-F1
#
_cell.length_a   1.000
_cell.length_b   1.000
_cell.length_c   1.000
_cell.angle_alpha   90.00
_cell.angle_beta   90.00
_cell.angle_gamma   90.00
#
_symmetry.space_group_name_H-M   'P 1'
#
loop_
_entity.id
_entity.type
_entity.pdbx_description
1 polymer ?
#
loop_
_entity_poly.entity_id
_entity_poly.type
_entity_poly.pdbx_seq_one_letter_code
_entity_poly.pdbx_strand_id
1 'polypeptide(L)'
;MGAAPTTEVAYHNALAATANTTATSSSSAEALSTVMDVFFMDEKKPQRMYVPFKPRGPASPAAGSVGSSDLPFYSFPVEHGKGYISMAWVFGRGTAFKSQQTQQQGQHQPEGSCVVYISDVSDIPATSMAFLQDLVKIDVLVLDLLAEHGAPSASHYCADEAIPLVVALAPRRTYFVGMFCSLEHHRTNDLLALELAGLKAQYRDELEAVVPGSSAPAATCAERERKRAFVNRVCSMELAYDGQKLDMVA
;
A
#
# COMPACT_ATOMS: atom_id res chain seq x y z
N MET A 1 -25.83 7.06 -5.56
CA MET A 1 -24.50 6.40 -5.69
C MET A 1 -23.84 6.90 -6.97
N GLY A 2 -22.55 7.18 -6.92
CA GLY A 2 -21.78 7.72 -8.04
C GLY A 2 -20.31 7.31 -7.93
N ALA A 3 -19.48 7.74 -8.88
CA ALA A 3 -18.04 7.47 -8.84
C ALA A 3 -17.39 8.09 -7.59
N ALA A 4 -16.31 7.47 -7.10
CA ALA A 4 -15.50 8.07 -6.03
C ALA A 4 -15.09 9.50 -6.39
N PRO A 5 -15.33 10.49 -5.50
CA PRO A 5 -14.84 11.84 -5.72
C PRO A 5 -13.32 11.83 -5.67
N THR A 6 -12.70 12.58 -6.58
CA THR A 6 -11.24 12.68 -6.68
C THR A 6 -10.68 13.96 -6.05
N THR A 7 -11.56 14.86 -5.63
CA THR A 7 -11.26 16.17 -5.02
C THR A 7 -12.23 16.49 -3.90
N GLU A 8 -11.82 17.38 -2.99
CA GLU A 8 -12.66 17.91 -1.90
C GLU A 8 -13.96 18.53 -2.42
N VAL A 9 -13.85 19.35 -3.48
CA VAL A 9 -15.01 19.99 -4.11
C VAL A 9 -15.97 18.94 -4.66
N ALA A 10 -15.47 17.90 -5.32
CA ALA A 10 -16.31 16.81 -5.83
C ALA A 10 -17.01 16.04 -4.69
N TYR A 11 -16.31 15.81 -3.58
CA TYR A 11 -16.88 15.14 -2.40
C TYR A 11 -18.01 15.97 -1.79
N HIS A 12 -17.78 17.26 -1.53
CA HIS A 12 -18.82 18.13 -0.96
C HIS A 12 -20.01 18.33 -1.91
N ASN A 13 -19.77 18.41 -3.22
CA ASN A 13 -20.85 18.45 -4.21
C ASN A 13 -21.67 17.16 -4.20
N ALA A 14 -21.02 15.99 -4.07
CA ALA A 14 -21.71 14.71 -3.98
C ALA A 14 -22.57 14.61 -2.72
N LEU A 15 -22.07 15.08 -1.57
CA LEU A 15 -22.83 15.14 -0.32
C LEU A 15 -24.01 16.12 -0.40
N ALA A 16 -23.82 17.30 -1.00
CA ALA A 16 -24.88 18.29 -1.15
C ALA A 16 -26.02 17.78 -2.05
N ALA A 17 -25.66 17.03 -3.11
CA ALA A 17 -26.64 16.42 -4.02
C ALA A 17 -27.52 15.37 -3.33
N THR A 18 -27.00 14.64 -2.34
CA THR A 18 -27.77 13.63 -1.60
C THR A 18 -28.56 14.22 -0.43
N ALA A 19 -28.06 15.27 0.20
CA ALA A 19 -28.71 15.95 1.33
C ALA A 19 -30.09 16.55 0.99
N ASN A 20 -30.33 16.92 -0.27
CA ASN A 20 -31.59 17.51 -0.71
C ASN A 20 -32.74 16.51 -0.94
N THR A 21 -32.53 15.21 -0.68
CA THR A 21 -33.56 14.19 -0.92
C THR A 21 -34.38 13.82 0.32
N THR A 22 -34.00 14.31 1.52
CA THR A 22 -34.61 13.84 2.79
C THR A 22 -34.90 14.91 3.84
N ALA A 23 -34.72 16.21 3.56
CA ALA A 23 -34.95 17.25 4.56
C ALA A 23 -36.00 18.29 4.15
N THR A 24 -37.27 17.89 4.11
CA THR A 24 -38.33 18.78 4.60
C THR A 24 -38.42 18.57 6.12
N SER A 25 -37.96 19.59 6.85
CA SER A 25 -38.13 19.83 8.30
C SER A 25 -36.92 19.57 9.21
N SER A 26 -36.73 20.58 10.06
CA SER A 26 -35.88 20.70 11.24
C SER A 26 -34.43 21.13 11.03
N SER A 27 -34.19 22.34 11.55
CA SER A 27 -32.91 22.97 11.78
C SER A 27 -32.11 22.19 12.83
N SER A 28 -31.09 21.47 12.39
CA SER A 28 -29.95 21.08 13.24
C SER A 28 -28.67 21.19 12.42
N ALA A 29 -28.21 22.42 12.25
CA ALA A 29 -26.81 22.66 11.90
C ALA A 29 -25.94 21.93 12.95
N GLU A 30 -24.93 21.20 12.49
CA GLU A 30 -23.89 20.51 13.27
C GLU A 30 -24.04 19.01 13.60
N ALA A 31 -25.02 18.29 13.06
CA ALA A 31 -24.93 16.83 13.05
C ALA A 31 -24.01 16.35 11.91
N LEU A 32 -22.83 15.78 12.24
CA LEU A 32 -22.06 14.98 11.27
C LEU A 32 -22.99 13.87 10.77
N SER A 33 -23.28 13.87 9.47
CA SER A 33 -24.07 12.81 8.85
C SER A 33 -23.48 11.45 9.23
N THR A 34 -24.26 10.64 9.95
CA THR A 34 -23.93 9.23 10.23
C THR A 34 -24.33 8.33 9.06
N VAL A 35 -24.69 8.92 7.91
CA VAL A 35 -25.09 8.19 6.71
C VAL A 35 -23.86 7.55 6.10
N MET A 36 -24.00 6.27 5.74
CA MET A 36 -22.98 5.53 5.00
C MET A 36 -22.81 6.13 3.62
N ASP A 37 -21.63 6.69 3.34
CA ASP A 37 -21.26 7.16 2.00
C ASP A 37 -20.88 5.96 1.13
N VAL A 38 -21.57 5.78 0.00
CA VAL A 38 -21.30 4.66 -0.93
C VAL A 38 -20.94 5.19 -2.31
N PHE A 39 -19.74 4.81 -2.76
CA PHE A 39 -19.18 5.18 -4.06
C PHE A 39 -18.78 3.95 -4.87
N PHE A 40 -18.86 4.06 -6.19
CA PHE A 40 -18.35 3.05 -7.11
C PHE A 40 -16.85 3.27 -7.37
N MET A 41 -16.07 2.20 -7.20
CA MET A 41 -14.66 2.13 -7.59
C MET A 41 -14.51 1.45 -8.95
N ASP A 42 -13.46 1.78 -9.69
CA ASP A 42 -13.08 1.06 -10.90
C ASP A 42 -12.44 -0.29 -10.57
N GLU A 43 -13.02 -1.38 -11.08
CA GLU A 43 -12.56 -2.76 -10.84
C GLU A 43 -11.39 -3.19 -11.74
N LYS A 44 -10.96 -2.34 -12.69
CA LYS A 44 -9.97 -2.71 -13.73
C LYS A 44 -8.67 -1.91 -13.63
N LYS A 45 -8.71 -0.73 -13.03
CA LYS A 45 -7.55 0.16 -12.92
C LYS A 45 -7.49 0.89 -11.59
N PRO A 46 -6.28 1.27 -11.15
CA PRO A 46 -6.12 2.16 -10.02
C PRO A 46 -6.85 3.49 -10.20
N GLN A 47 -7.38 4.02 -9.10
CA GLN A 47 -8.14 5.27 -9.09
C GLN A 47 -7.76 6.12 -7.87
N ARG A 48 -7.46 7.41 -8.10
CA ARG A 48 -7.33 8.39 -7.01
C ARG A 48 -8.69 8.68 -6.40
N MET A 49 -8.76 8.79 -5.09
CA MET A 49 -9.96 9.23 -4.38
C MET A 49 -9.62 10.31 -3.35
N TYR A 50 -10.61 11.14 -3.04
CA TYR A 50 -10.58 12.07 -1.93
C TYR A 50 -11.26 11.42 -0.72
N VAL A 51 -10.54 11.37 0.39
CA VAL A 51 -11.06 10.93 1.69
C VAL A 51 -10.99 12.13 2.64
N PRO A 52 -12.11 12.54 3.26
CA PRO A 52 -12.12 13.68 4.16
C PRO A 52 -11.41 13.35 5.48
N PHE A 53 -10.11 13.61 5.54
CA PHE A 53 -9.37 13.52 6.80
C PHE A 53 -9.44 14.86 7.55
N LYS A 54 -10.17 14.89 8.67
CA LYS A 54 -10.06 15.98 9.64
C LYS A 54 -8.90 15.66 10.61
N PRO A 55 -7.85 16.50 10.70
CA PRO A 55 -6.83 16.31 11.71
C PRO A 55 -7.47 16.31 13.10
N ARG A 56 -7.30 15.22 13.86
CA ARG A 56 -7.82 15.13 15.22
C ARG A 56 -6.79 15.72 16.18
N GLY A 57 -6.93 17.02 16.49
CA GLY A 57 -6.12 17.70 17.51
C GLY A 57 -6.74 19.04 17.93
N PRO A 58 -6.51 19.54 19.16
CA PRO A 58 -7.07 20.80 19.67
C PRO A 58 -6.37 22.06 19.12
N ALA A 59 -5.51 21.93 18.10
CA ALA A 59 -4.88 23.08 17.48
C ALA A 59 -5.83 23.65 16.42
N SER A 60 -6.56 24.71 16.80
CA SER A 60 -6.99 25.71 15.84
C SER A 60 -5.77 26.02 14.95
N PRO A 61 -5.83 25.81 13.63
CA PRO A 61 -4.71 26.18 12.78
C PRO A 61 -4.52 27.69 12.98
N ALA A 62 -3.31 28.09 13.39
CA ALA A 62 -2.94 29.49 13.36
C ALA A 62 -3.32 30.02 11.96
N ALA A 63 -4.10 31.10 11.93
CA ALA A 63 -4.59 31.70 10.69
C ALA A 63 -3.41 31.91 9.74
N GLY A 64 -3.28 31.03 8.73
CA GLY A 64 -2.14 31.02 7.80
C GLY A 64 -1.57 29.65 7.43
N SER A 65 -1.75 28.58 8.20
CA SER A 65 -1.29 27.24 7.78
C SER A 65 -2.40 26.43 7.10
N VAL A 66 -2.72 26.75 5.84
CA VAL A 66 -3.48 25.85 4.97
C VAL A 66 -2.53 24.75 4.48
N GLY A 67 -2.07 23.89 5.39
CA GLY A 67 -1.46 22.62 5.01
C GLY A 67 -2.59 21.76 4.46
N SER A 68 -2.53 21.38 3.18
CA SER A 68 -3.61 20.65 2.51
C SER A 68 -4.07 19.46 3.36
N SER A 69 -5.35 19.44 3.70
CA SER A 69 -6.05 18.28 4.28
C SER A 69 -6.03 17.07 3.32
N ASP A 70 -5.62 17.28 2.08
CA ASP A 70 -5.54 16.27 1.02
C ASP A 70 -4.42 15.25 1.32
N LEU A 71 -4.82 14.07 1.77
CA LEU A 71 -3.97 12.89 1.85
C LEU A 71 -4.11 12.14 0.52
N PRO A 72 -3.03 11.96 -0.27
CA PRO A 72 -3.09 11.11 -1.45
C PRO A 72 -3.61 9.74 -1.06
N PHE A 73 -4.67 9.30 -1.74
CA PHE A 73 -5.33 8.03 -1.47
C PHE A 73 -5.77 7.44 -2.81
N TYR A 74 -5.38 6.20 -3.05
CA TYR A 74 -5.64 5.47 -4.29
C TYR A 74 -6.23 4.12 -3.95
N SER A 75 -7.27 3.72 -4.68
CA SER A 75 -7.71 2.33 -4.76
C SER A 75 -7.05 1.64 -5.93
N PHE A 76 -6.93 0.32 -5.86
CA PHE A 76 -6.60 -0.52 -7.01
C PHE A 76 -7.19 -1.94 -6.83
N PRO A 77 -7.55 -2.62 -7.93
CA PRO A 77 -8.17 -3.93 -7.86
C PRO A 77 -7.16 -5.05 -7.57
N VAL A 78 -7.56 -6.00 -6.75
CA VAL A 78 -6.89 -7.30 -6.53
C VAL A 78 -7.94 -8.41 -6.57
N GLU A 79 -7.54 -9.66 -6.78
CA GLU A 79 -8.46 -10.79 -6.66
C GLU A 79 -8.44 -11.33 -5.22
N HIS A 80 -9.58 -11.75 -4.70
CA HIS A 80 -9.71 -12.50 -3.46
C HIS A 80 -10.54 -13.76 -3.73
N GLY A 81 -9.90 -14.73 -4.36
CA GLY A 81 -10.54 -15.82 -5.08
C GLY A 81 -10.73 -15.48 -6.55
N LYS A 82 -10.59 -16.50 -7.41
CA LYS A 82 -10.62 -16.34 -8.87
C LYS A 82 -11.86 -15.58 -9.34
N GLY A 83 -11.65 -14.43 -9.95
CA GLY A 83 -12.71 -13.59 -10.52
C GLY A 83 -13.55 -12.81 -9.50
N TYR A 84 -13.19 -12.84 -8.22
CA TYR A 84 -13.79 -12.00 -7.19
C TYR A 84 -12.85 -10.82 -6.89
N ILE A 85 -13.27 -9.61 -7.24
CA ILE A 85 -12.45 -8.42 -7.09
C ILE A 85 -12.62 -7.81 -5.69
N SER A 86 -11.50 -7.64 -5.00
CA SER A 86 -11.35 -6.87 -3.77
C SER A 86 -10.55 -5.59 -4.03
N MET A 87 -10.73 -4.56 -3.21
CA MET A 87 -10.02 -3.28 -3.34
C MET A 87 -8.87 -3.20 -2.34
N ALA A 88 -7.68 -2.92 -2.87
CA ALA A 88 -6.49 -2.59 -2.10
C ALA A 88 -6.20 -1.08 -2.20
N TRP A 89 -5.30 -0.58 -1.35
CA TRP A 89 -5.15 0.86 -1.13
C TRP A 89 -3.69 1.31 -1.08
N VAL A 90 -3.41 2.48 -1.64
CA VAL A 90 -2.14 3.21 -1.44
C VAL A 90 -2.47 4.58 -0.89
N PHE A 91 -1.82 4.97 0.20
CA PHE A 91 -2.06 6.27 0.80
C PHE A 91 -0.84 6.81 1.54
N GLY A 92 -0.86 8.12 1.77
CA GLY A 92 0.20 8.80 2.52
C GLY A 92 0.79 9.98 1.75
N ARG A 93 1.30 10.97 2.49
CA ARG A 93 1.85 12.21 1.90
C ARG A 93 3.11 11.97 1.06
N GLY A 94 3.84 10.87 1.32
CA GLY A 94 5.01 10.46 0.56
C GLY A 94 4.69 9.65 -0.70
N THR A 95 3.41 9.48 -1.07
CA THR A 95 3.01 8.72 -2.27
C THR A 95 3.43 9.46 -3.54
N ALA A 96 4.25 8.83 -4.36
CA ALA A 96 4.69 9.36 -5.64
C ALA A 96 5.06 8.27 -6.65
N PHE A 97 5.07 8.65 -7.93
CA PHE A 97 5.21 7.73 -9.07
C PHE A 97 6.46 8.07 -9.90
N LYS A 98 7.25 7.06 -10.25
CA LYS A 98 8.47 7.18 -11.06
C LYS A 98 8.16 7.78 -12.43
N SER A 99 7.05 7.35 -13.05
CA SER A 99 6.56 7.89 -14.33
C SER A 99 6.33 9.40 -14.32
N GLN A 100 6.01 9.99 -13.17
CA GLN A 100 5.76 11.42 -13.00
C GLN A 100 7.03 12.23 -12.66
N GLN A 101 8.06 11.58 -12.10
CA GLN A 101 9.31 12.24 -11.70
C GLN A 101 10.16 12.70 -12.89
N THR A 102 10.09 12.02 -14.03
CA THR A 102 10.86 12.37 -15.24
C THR A 102 10.50 13.74 -15.81
N GLN A 103 9.33 14.29 -15.44
CA GLN A 103 8.88 15.61 -15.89
C GLN A 103 9.34 16.77 -14.99
N GLN A 104 9.96 16.47 -13.84
CA GLN A 104 10.40 17.49 -12.87
C GLN A 104 11.82 17.17 -12.37
N GLN A 105 12.81 17.33 -13.25
CA GLN A 105 14.22 17.30 -12.85
C GLN A 105 14.49 18.40 -11.81
N GLY A 106 14.65 18.02 -10.55
CA GLY A 106 15.09 18.90 -9.46
C GLY A 106 14.21 18.97 -8.22
N GLN A 107 13.07 18.29 -8.15
CA GLN A 107 12.24 18.29 -6.93
C GLN A 107 12.61 17.14 -5.99
N HIS A 108 12.81 17.50 -4.72
CA HIS A 108 13.09 16.60 -3.60
C HIS A 108 12.08 15.43 -3.57
N GLN A 109 12.52 14.26 -3.09
CA GLN A 109 11.59 13.16 -2.81
C GLN A 109 10.44 13.68 -1.92
N PRO A 110 9.18 13.32 -2.21
CA PRO A 110 8.07 13.82 -1.43
C PRO A 110 8.22 13.41 0.03
N GLU A 111 8.14 14.41 0.91
CA GLU A 111 8.21 14.21 2.35
C GLU A 111 6.99 13.42 2.85
N GLY A 112 7.17 12.63 3.90
CA GLY A 112 6.13 11.79 4.48
C GLY A 112 6.16 10.35 4.00
N SER A 113 5.17 9.56 4.45
CA SER A 113 5.14 8.11 4.28
C SER A 113 4.30 7.69 3.07
N CYS A 114 4.67 6.58 2.44
CA CYS A 114 3.85 5.84 1.46
C CYS A 114 3.49 4.47 2.05
N VAL A 115 2.20 4.25 2.27
CA VAL A 115 1.64 3.02 2.84
C VAL A 115 0.84 2.29 1.77
N VAL A 116 1.04 0.99 1.65
CA VAL A 116 0.30 0.11 0.77
C VAL A 116 -0.42 -0.93 1.63
N TYR A 117 -1.73 -1.09 1.45
CA TYR A 117 -2.55 -2.06 2.16
C TYR A 117 -3.19 -3.02 1.15
N ILE A 118 -2.89 -4.31 1.26
CA ILE A 118 -3.37 -5.38 0.39
C ILE A 118 -3.85 -6.54 1.28
N SER A 119 -5.13 -6.55 1.62
CA SER A 119 -5.82 -7.71 2.17
C SER A 119 -7.33 -7.54 1.96
N ASP A 120 -8.07 -8.60 1.68
CA ASP A 120 -7.60 -9.97 1.40
C ASP A 120 -7.20 -10.11 -0.09
N VAL A 121 -6.24 -10.99 -0.42
CA VAL A 121 -5.71 -11.15 -1.78
C VAL A 121 -5.30 -12.59 -2.13
N SER A 122 -5.67 -13.07 -3.31
CA SER A 122 -5.18 -14.30 -3.93
C SER A 122 -4.43 -14.09 -5.24
N ASP A 123 -4.60 -12.94 -5.89
CA ASP A 123 -3.86 -12.55 -7.09
C ASP A 123 -3.82 -11.03 -7.26
N ILE A 124 -2.75 -10.51 -7.84
CA ILE A 124 -2.61 -9.08 -8.17
C ILE A 124 -2.58 -8.94 -9.70
N PRO A 125 -3.65 -8.40 -10.31
CA PRO A 125 -3.69 -8.18 -11.75
C PRO A 125 -2.51 -7.36 -12.26
N ALA A 126 -2.09 -7.61 -13.50
CA ALA A 126 -0.92 -6.95 -14.10
C ALA A 126 -1.00 -5.41 -14.08
N THR A 127 -2.20 -4.85 -14.23
CA THR A 127 -2.44 -3.39 -14.15
C THR A 127 -2.15 -2.84 -12.74
N SER A 128 -2.57 -3.55 -11.70
CA SER A 128 -2.30 -3.22 -10.30
C SER A 128 -0.83 -3.43 -9.94
N MET A 129 -0.21 -4.50 -10.43
CA MET A 129 1.22 -4.74 -10.25
C MET A 129 2.07 -3.63 -10.89
N ALA A 130 1.74 -3.20 -12.11
CA ALA A 130 2.41 -2.10 -12.78
C ALA A 130 2.29 -0.78 -12.00
N PHE A 131 1.13 -0.52 -11.43
CA PHE A 131 0.90 0.64 -10.55
C PHE A 131 1.75 0.60 -9.27
N LEU A 132 1.83 -0.56 -8.61
CA LEU A 132 2.68 -0.75 -7.43
C LEU A 132 4.17 -0.58 -7.77
N GLN A 133 4.61 -1.11 -8.91
CA GLN A 133 6.00 -1.00 -9.36
C GLN A 133 6.36 0.42 -9.80
N ASP A 134 5.39 1.24 -10.20
CA ASP A 134 5.60 2.66 -10.52
C ASP A 134 5.78 3.52 -9.27
N LEU A 135 5.43 3.03 -8.07
CA LEU A 135 5.70 3.75 -6.83
C LEU A 135 7.20 3.95 -6.62
N VAL A 136 7.59 5.16 -6.21
CA VAL A 136 8.98 5.53 -5.91
C VAL A 136 9.49 4.73 -4.71
N LYS A 137 8.65 4.63 -3.68
CA LYS A 137 8.93 3.93 -2.43
C LYS A 137 7.66 3.34 -1.83
N ILE A 138 7.83 2.35 -0.98
CA ILE A 138 6.79 1.81 -0.09
C ILE A 138 7.46 1.76 1.28
N ASP A 139 7.02 2.61 2.21
CA ASP A 139 7.57 2.64 3.56
C ASP A 139 6.95 1.53 4.41
N VAL A 140 5.65 1.30 4.23
CA VAL A 140 4.91 0.24 4.92
C VAL A 140 4.07 -0.52 3.90
N LEU A 141 4.23 -1.84 3.88
CA LEU A 141 3.36 -2.77 3.17
C LEU A 141 2.58 -3.59 4.21
N VAL A 142 1.26 -3.49 4.19
CA VAL A 142 0.37 -4.41 4.90
C VAL A 142 -0.13 -5.44 3.89
N LEU A 143 0.12 -6.72 4.13
CA LEU A 143 -0.10 -7.77 3.14
C LEU A 143 -0.75 -9.01 3.75
N ASP A 144 -1.69 -9.61 3.03
CA ASP A 144 -2.30 -10.89 3.39
C ASP A 144 -1.25 -12.02 3.46
N LEU A 145 -1.35 -12.83 4.52
CA LEU A 145 -0.59 -14.07 4.70
C LEU A 145 -1.45 -15.04 5.51
N LEU A 146 -2.04 -16.04 4.86
CA LEU A 146 -2.91 -16.99 5.56
C LEU A 146 -2.11 -18.11 6.24
N ALA A 147 -1.09 -18.65 5.57
CA ALA A 147 -0.38 -19.85 6.00
C ALA A 147 1.09 -19.87 5.57
N GLU A 148 1.83 -20.83 6.14
CA GLU A 148 3.24 -21.11 5.86
C GLU A 148 3.47 -21.70 4.46
N HIS A 149 4.75 -21.89 4.09
CA HIS A 149 5.14 -22.48 2.81
C HIS A 149 4.51 -23.86 2.60
N GLY A 150 4.12 -24.14 1.35
CA GLY A 150 3.52 -25.41 0.94
C GLY A 150 2.05 -25.58 1.29
N ALA A 151 1.40 -24.56 1.87
CA ALA A 151 -0.02 -24.58 2.23
C ALA A 151 -0.82 -23.60 1.35
N PRO A 152 -1.07 -23.90 0.06
CA PRO A 152 -1.72 -22.96 -0.86
C PRO A 152 -3.18 -22.69 -0.47
N SER A 153 -3.67 -21.51 -0.81
CA SER A 153 -5.07 -21.11 -0.63
C SER A 153 -5.66 -20.60 -1.95
N ALA A 154 -6.95 -20.88 -2.16
CA ALA A 154 -7.66 -20.43 -3.36
C ALA A 154 -8.03 -18.93 -3.30
N SER A 155 -8.10 -18.37 -2.09
CA SER A 155 -8.60 -17.00 -1.86
C SER A 155 -7.60 -16.10 -1.12
N HIS A 156 -6.52 -16.64 -0.58
CA HIS A 156 -5.52 -15.86 0.13
C HIS A 156 -4.11 -16.18 -0.35
N TYR A 157 -3.20 -15.23 -0.19
CA TYR A 157 -1.78 -15.47 -0.27
C TYR A 157 -1.30 -16.23 0.94
N CYS A 158 -0.37 -17.15 0.69
CA CYS A 158 0.42 -17.82 1.71
C CYS A 158 1.89 -17.42 1.52
N ALA A 159 2.78 -18.00 2.31
CA ALA A 159 4.18 -17.57 2.33
C ALA A 159 4.86 -17.64 0.93
N ASP A 160 4.49 -18.64 0.13
CA ASP A 160 5.01 -18.85 -1.23
C ASP A 160 4.64 -17.74 -2.21
N GLU A 161 3.53 -17.03 -2.01
CA GLU A 161 3.13 -15.88 -2.84
C GLU A 161 3.51 -14.54 -2.20
N ALA A 162 3.31 -14.42 -0.88
CA ALA A 162 3.49 -13.16 -0.16
C ALA A 162 4.95 -12.74 -0.09
N ILE A 163 5.88 -13.65 0.18
CA ILE A 163 7.31 -13.32 0.34
C ILE A 163 7.95 -12.89 -0.98
N PRO A 164 7.74 -13.58 -2.12
CA PRO A 164 8.19 -13.09 -3.41
C PRO A 164 7.64 -11.71 -3.79
N LEU A 165 6.42 -11.38 -3.35
CA LEU A 165 5.88 -10.04 -3.55
C LEU A 165 6.65 -8.97 -2.77
N VAL A 166 7.04 -9.26 -1.52
CA VAL A 166 7.92 -8.37 -0.74
C VAL A 166 9.26 -8.17 -1.46
N VAL A 167 9.83 -9.25 -2.02
CA VAL A 167 11.05 -9.16 -2.82
C VAL A 167 10.87 -8.25 -4.04
N ALA A 168 9.76 -8.43 -4.77
CA ALA A 168 9.49 -7.67 -5.99
C ALA A 168 9.25 -6.17 -5.74
N LEU A 169 8.60 -5.82 -4.62
CA LEU A 169 8.22 -4.44 -4.30
C LEU A 169 9.24 -3.70 -3.41
N ALA A 170 10.10 -4.44 -2.70
CA ALA A 170 11.11 -3.91 -1.77
C ALA A 170 10.59 -2.80 -0.83
N PRO A 171 9.51 -3.06 -0.05
CA PRO A 171 9.01 -2.12 0.95
C PRO A 171 10.01 -1.98 2.10
N ARG A 172 10.03 -0.85 2.81
CA ARG A 172 10.92 -0.69 3.97
C ARG A 172 10.50 -1.62 5.11
N ARG A 173 9.20 -1.76 5.39
CA ARG A 173 8.68 -2.73 6.37
C ARG A 173 7.43 -3.41 5.84
N THR A 174 7.31 -4.71 6.11
CA THR A 174 6.12 -5.50 5.79
C THR A 174 5.46 -5.99 7.07
N TYR A 175 4.16 -5.74 7.20
CA TYR A 175 3.31 -6.32 8.24
C TYR A 175 2.32 -7.27 7.59
N PHE A 176 2.44 -8.55 7.92
CA PHE A 176 1.52 -9.56 7.44
C PHE A 176 0.24 -9.57 8.29
N VAL A 177 -0.92 -9.63 7.65
CA VAL A 177 -2.25 -9.69 8.27
C VAL A 177 -3.03 -10.88 7.71
N GLY A 178 -4.09 -11.32 8.41
CA GLY A 178 -4.92 -12.45 7.99
C GLY A 178 -5.49 -13.24 9.16
N MET A 179 -6.32 -14.26 8.86
CA MET A 179 -6.88 -15.17 9.86
C MET A 179 -5.93 -16.36 10.11
N PHE A 180 -4.93 -16.15 10.96
CA PHE A 180 -3.80 -17.04 11.21
C PHE A 180 -4.09 -18.29 12.08
N CYS A 181 -4.94 -19.21 11.65
CA CYS A 181 -5.20 -20.41 12.47
C CYS A 181 -3.95 -21.30 12.66
N SER A 182 -2.98 -21.24 11.75
CA SER A 182 -1.77 -22.08 11.73
C SER A 182 -0.47 -21.37 12.12
N LEU A 183 -0.45 -20.03 12.18
CA LEU A 183 0.77 -19.25 12.41
C LEU A 183 0.80 -18.72 13.84
N GLU A 184 1.72 -19.25 14.66
CA GLU A 184 1.97 -18.73 16.01
C GLU A 184 2.86 -17.50 15.93
N HIS A 185 2.43 -16.40 16.56
CA HIS A 185 3.00 -15.07 16.34
C HIS A 185 4.51 -14.98 16.55
N HIS A 186 5.01 -15.41 17.71
CA HIS A 186 6.42 -15.26 18.04
C HIS A 186 7.30 -16.16 17.17
N ARG A 187 6.94 -17.44 17.06
CA ARG A 187 7.65 -18.41 16.24
C ARG A 187 7.68 -18.00 14.77
N THR A 188 6.55 -17.54 14.22
CA THR A 188 6.50 -17.11 12.82
C THR A 188 7.35 -15.86 12.58
N ASN A 189 7.37 -14.90 13.51
CA ASN A 189 8.25 -13.73 13.40
C ASN A 189 9.74 -14.11 13.41
N ASP A 190 10.15 -15.06 14.26
CA ASP A 190 11.54 -15.56 14.27
C ASP A 190 11.92 -16.22 12.93
N LEU A 191 11.00 -17.00 12.36
CA LEU A 191 11.20 -17.64 11.04
C LEU A 191 11.27 -16.61 9.91
N LEU A 192 10.38 -15.62 9.89
CA LEU A 192 10.39 -14.53 8.90
C LEU A 192 11.68 -13.70 8.97
N ALA A 193 12.19 -13.43 10.17
CA ALA A 193 13.45 -12.73 10.36
C ALA A 193 14.64 -13.55 9.84
N LEU A 194 14.67 -14.86 10.11
CA LEU A 194 15.69 -15.77 9.59
C LEU A 194 15.64 -15.86 8.06
N GLU A 195 14.44 -15.98 7.49
CA GLU A 195 14.25 -16.04 6.04
C GLU A 195 14.66 -14.74 5.35
N LEU A 196 14.28 -13.58 5.90
CA LEU A 196 14.73 -12.27 5.40
C LEU A 196 16.26 -12.19 5.36
N ALA A 197 16.93 -12.63 6.43
CA ALA A 197 18.38 -12.62 6.51
C ALA A 197 19.00 -13.57 5.46
N GLY A 198 18.43 -14.76 5.28
CA GLY A 198 18.85 -15.74 4.27
C GLY A 198 18.73 -15.20 2.85
N LEU A 199 17.56 -14.65 2.48
CA LEU A 199 17.30 -14.04 1.17
C LEU A 199 18.25 -12.88 0.88
N LYS A 200 18.51 -12.02 1.88
CA LYS A 200 19.46 -10.92 1.74
C LYS A 200 20.89 -11.39 1.53
N ALA A 201 21.33 -12.42 2.25
CA ALA A 201 22.65 -13.00 2.07
C ALA A 201 22.80 -13.59 0.67
N GLN A 202 21.83 -14.41 0.24
CA GLN A 202 21.79 -14.98 -1.10
C GLN A 202 21.90 -13.90 -2.19
N TYR A 203 21.08 -12.85 -2.12
CA TYR A 203 21.11 -11.80 -3.15
C TYR A 203 22.36 -10.93 -3.07
N ARG A 204 23.00 -10.78 -1.91
CA ARG A 204 24.31 -10.13 -1.81
C ARG A 204 25.36 -10.95 -2.56
N ASP A 205 25.40 -12.26 -2.33
CA ASP A 205 26.32 -13.17 -3.01
C ASP A 205 26.10 -13.15 -4.53
N GLU A 206 24.85 -13.19 -4.99
CA GLU A 206 24.51 -13.08 -6.43
C GLU A 206 24.90 -11.72 -7.04
N LEU A 207 24.83 -10.64 -6.26
CA LEU A 207 25.25 -9.31 -6.72
C LEU A 207 26.77 -9.20 -6.82
N GLU A 208 27.52 -9.87 -5.93
CA GLU A 208 28.99 -9.88 -5.82
C GLU A 208 29.67 -10.89 -6.77
N ALA A 209 29.04 -12.04 -7.06
CA ALA A 209 29.58 -13.10 -7.92
C ALA A 209 29.82 -12.71 -9.39
N VAL A 210 29.50 -11.47 -9.79
CA VAL A 210 29.74 -10.98 -11.16
C VAL A 210 31.17 -10.45 -11.29
N VAL A 211 32.01 -11.28 -11.93
CA VAL A 211 33.40 -11.00 -12.32
C VAL A 211 33.47 -9.91 -13.40
N PRO A 212 34.42 -8.95 -13.33
CA PRO A 212 34.67 -8.00 -14.41
C PRO A 212 35.03 -8.74 -15.71
N GLY A 213 34.19 -8.64 -16.74
CA GLY A 213 34.47 -9.18 -18.08
C GLY A 213 33.63 -10.38 -18.53
N SER A 214 32.70 -10.88 -17.70
CA SER A 214 31.70 -11.87 -18.16
C SER A 214 30.56 -11.16 -18.90
N SER A 215 30.41 -11.43 -20.20
CA SER A 215 29.19 -11.12 -20.95
C SER A 215 28.07 -12.05 -20.51
N ALA A 216 27.58 -11.87 -19.28
CA ALA A 216 26.36 -12.53 -18.86
C ALA A 216 25.22 -12.05 -19.78
N PRO A 217 24.36 -12.95 -20.28
CA PRO A 217 23.13 -12.53 -20.97
C PRO A 217 22.34 -11.66 -19.99
N ALA A 218 21.59 -10.69 -20.48
CA ALA A 218 20.84 -9.72 -19.69
C ALA A 218 19.79 -10.37 -18.76
N ALA A 219 20.18 -11.13 -17.72
CA ALA A 219 19.51 -11.14 -16.43
C ALA A 219 19.52 -9.69 -15.98
N THR A 220 18.42 -9.03 -16.35
CA THR A 220 18.39 -7.63 -16.80
C THR A 220 18.95 -6.68 -15.74
N CYS A 221 19.52 -5.55 -16.16
CA CYS A 221 19.90 -4.46 -15.24
C CYS A 221 18.80 -4.18 -14.21
N ALA A 222 17.54 -4.23 -14.65
CA ALA A 222 16.34 -4.09 -13.82
C ALA A 222 16.15 -5.19 -12.76
N GLU A 223 16.52 -6.45 -13.03
CA GLU A 223 16.47 -7.52 -12.03
C GLU A 223 17.55 -7.32 -10.95
N ARG A 224 18.77 -6.93 -11.36
CA ARG A 224 19.86 -6.60 -10.43
C ARG A 224 19.51 -5.37 -9.58
N GLU A 225 18.91 -4.35 -10.17
CA GLU A 225 18.40 -3.18 -9.45
C GLU A 225 17.33 -3.56 -8.43
N ARG A 226 16.39 -4.44 -8.79
CA ARG A 226 15.38 -4.97 -7.86
C ARG A 226 16.01 -5.71 -6.68
N LYS A 227 16.93 -6.65 -6.94
CA LYS A 227 17.66 -7.37 -5.87
C LYS A 227 18.43 -6.42 -4.97
N ARG A 228 19.13 -5.44 -5.54
CA ARG A 228 19.84 -4.40 -4.78
C ARG A 228 18.89 -3.54 -3.95
N ALA A 229 17.75 -3.14 -4.51
CA ALA A 229 16.72 -2.39 -3.80
C ALA A 229 16.18 -3.19 -2.61
N PHE A 230 15.87 -4.48 -2.79
CA PHE A 230 15.43 -5.37 -1.72
C PHE A 230 16.45 -5.45 -0.58
N VAL A 231 17.71 -5.77 -0.90
CA VAL A 231 18.78 -5.92 0.10
C VAL A 231 18.98 -4.64 0.93
N ASN A 232 18.94 -3.48 0.26
CA ASN A 232 19.24 -2.20 0.90
C ASN A 232 18.03 -1.57 1.61
N ARG A 233 16.80 -1.79 1.13
CA ARG A 233 15.61 -1.06 1.61
C ARG A 233 14.77 -1.84 2.60
N VAL A 234 14.60 -3.16 2.41
CA VAL A 234 13.72 -3.95 3.27
C VAL A 234 14.36 -4.08 4.65
N CYS A 235 13.71 -3.62 5.70
CA CYS A 235 14.20 -3.68 7.07
C CYS A 235 13.60 -4.86 7.85
N SER A 236 12.28 -5.09 7.72
CA SER A 236 11.58 -6.14 8.46
C SER A 236 10.44 -6.76 7.64
N MET A 237 10.13 -8.01 8.00
CA MET A 237 8.93 -8.75 7.64
C MET A 237 8.41 -9.40 8.93
N GLU A 238 7.20 -9.06 9.36
CA GLU A 238 6.65 -9.51 10.64
C GLU A 238 5.14 -9.65 10.56
N LEU A 239 4.56 -10.53 11.38
CA LEU A 239 3.10 -10.58 11.57
C LEU A 239 2.66 -9.32 12.34
N ALA A 240 1.53 -8.76 11.94
CA ALA A 240 0.91 -7.67 12.69
C ALA A 240 0.36 -8.18 14.03
N TYR A 241 0.40 -7.34 15.07
CA TYR A 241 -0.27 -7.61 16.35
C TYR A 241 -1.04 -6.41 16.88
N ASP A 242 -2.00 -6.67 17.75
CA ASP A 242 -2.80 -5.61 18.37
C ASP A 242 -1.93 -4.72 19.27
N GLY A 243 -2.08 -3.40 19.11
CA GLY A 243 -1.27 -2.41 19.83
C GLY A 243 0.17 -2.24 19.30
N GLN A 244 0.52 -2.82 18.14
CA GLN A 244 1.82 -2.63 17.53
C GLN A 244 2.09 -1.16 17.23
N LYS A 245 3.18 -0.63 17.79
CA LYS A 245 3.65 0.72 17.47
C LYS A 245 4.43 0.68 16.16
N LEU A 246 3.88 1.32 15.13
CA LEU A 246 4.60 1.53 13.88
C LEU A 246 5.71 2.55 14.13
N ASP A 247 6.94 2.08 14.26
CA ASP A 247 8.10 2.95 14.41
C ASP A 247 8.44 3.60 13.05
N MET A 248 7.79 4.72 12.74
CA MET A 248 7.93 5.41 11.45
C MET A 248 9.16 6.32 11.37
N VAL A 249 10.15 6.16 12.26
CA VAL A 249 11.35 6.99 12.23
C VAL A 249 12.12 6.70 10.93
N ALA A 250 12.23 7.73 10.09
CA ALA A 250 12.84 7.71 8.77
C ALA A 250 14.35 7.47 8.85
#